data_AF-A0A536SUZ1-F1
#
_entry.id   AF-A0A536SUZ1-F1
#
_cell.length_a   1.000
_cell.length_b   1.000
_cell.length_c   1.000
_cell.angle_alpha   90.00
_cell.angle_beta   90.00
_cell.angle_gamma   90.00
#
_symmetry.space_group_name_H-M   'P 1'
#
loop_
_entity.id
_entity.type
_entity.pdbx_description
1 polymer ?
#
loop_
_entity_poly.entity_id
_entity_poly.type
_entity_poly.pdbx_seq_one_letter_code
_entity_poly.pdbx_strand_id
1 'polypeptide(L)'
;MTTPLDNYLATVPADKTSLTDDERIENIIPLPPPEHLIRFFPIQGTAVEAQVTETRRQVRQILQGRSDRLLVVMGPCSIHDPQAALAYAERLAAERQKYAGELELLMRVYFE
;
A
#
# COMPACT_ATOMS: atom_id res chain seq x y z
N MET A 1 5.68 28.19 25.57
CA MET A 1 6.40 27.52 24.47
C MET A 1 5.39 26.64 23.76
N THR A 2 4.74 27.18 22.74
CA THR A 2 3.70 26.51 21.94
C THR A 2 4.37 25.59 20.92
N THR A 3 3.90 24.34 20.89
CA THR A 3 4.44 23.24 20.09
C THR A 3 4.22 23.51 18.58
N PRO A 4 5.11 23.09 17.66
CA PRO A 4 4.99 23.38 16.22
C PRO A 4 3.85 22.65 15.48
N LEU A 5 2.99 21.92 16.20
CA LEU A 5 1.98 21.04 15.60
C LEU A 5 0.70 21.78 15.15
N ASP A 6 0.48 23.01 15.64
CA ASP A 6 -0.75 23.76 15.39
C ASP A 6 -0.85 24.34 13.97
N ASN A 7 0.24 24.34 13.19
CA ASN A 7 0.26 24.86 11.82
C ASN A 7 -0.12 23.83 10.73
N TYR A 8 -0.41 22.57 11.10
CA TYR A 8 -0.72 21.50 10.13
C TYR A 8 -2.22 21.24 9.95
N LEU A 9 -3.07 21.86 10.76
CA LEU A 9 -4.51 21.81 10.54
C LEU A 9 -4.87 22.91 9.54
N ALA A 10 -4.79 22.57 8.25
CA ALA A 10 -5.39 23.39 7.21
C ALA A 10 -6.82 23.75 7.63
N THR A 11 -7.15 25.04 7.60
CA THR A 11 -8.50 25.54 7.82
C THR A 11 -9.43 24.74 6.92
N VAL A 12 -10.43 24.07 7.49
CA VAL A 12 -11.46 23.35 6.71
C VAL A 12 -11.97 24.33 5.65
N PRO A 13 -11.85 24.03 4.34
CA PRO A 13 -12.43 24.90 3.33
C PRO A 13 -13.93 24.92 3.58
N ALA A 14 -14.49 26.08 3.91
CA ALA A 14 -15.93 26.24 3.96
C ALA A 14 -16.46 26.32 2.52
N ASP A 15 -16.38 25.19 1.79
CA ASP A 15 -16.96 25.03 0.46
C ASP A 15 -18.48 24.79 0.58
N LYS A 16 -19.14 25.59 1.42
CA LYS A 16 -20.58 25.54 1.59
C LYS A 16 -21.23 26.28 0.43
N THR A 17 -21.87 25.53 -0.44
CA THR A 17 -22.50 26.05 -1.66
C THR A 17 -24.00 26.34 -1.47
N SER A 18 -24.59 25.83 -0.39
CA SER A 18 -26.01 25.97 -0.05
C SER A 18 -26.24 26.07 1.46
N LEU A 19 -27.43 26.52 1.86
CA LEU A 19 -27.90 26.47 3.24
C LEU A 19 -28.17 25.05 3.75
N THR A 20 -28.38 24.11 2.82
CA THR A 20 -28.63 22.69 3.10
C THR A 20 -27.35 21.83 3.02
N ASP A 21 -26.18 22.47 2.89
CA ASP A 21 -24.91 21.76 2.76
C ASP A 21 -24.44 21.20 4.11
N ASP A 22 -23.88 19.98 4.07
CA ASP A 22 -23.36 19.26 5.23
C ASP A 22 -24.37 18.93 6.35
N GLU A 23 -25.68 18.92 6.09
CA GLU A 23 -26.73 18.67 7.11
C GLU A 23 -26.58 17.36 7.91
N ARG A 24 -25.87 16.37 7.37
CA ARG A 24 -25.62 15.05 7.99
C ARG A 24 -24.14 14.68 8.07
N ILE A 25 -23.24 15.65 7.96
CA ILE A 25 -21.80 15.42 8.10
C ILE A 25 -21.41 15.59 9.56
N GLU A 26 -20.92 14.51 10.18
CA GLU A 26 -20.47 14.54 11.58
C GLU A 26 -19.16 15.32 11.73
N ASN A 27 -18.20 15.08 10.84
CA ASN A 27 -16.92 15.78 10.82
C ASN A 27 -16.24 15.67 9.46
N ILE A 28 -15.45 16.70 9.10
CA ILE A 28 -14.56 16.69 7.93
C ILE A 28 -13.14 16.86 8.45
N ILE A 29 -12.34 15.80 8.35
CA ILE A 29 -10.94 15.82 8.76
C ILE A 29 -10.08 15.81 7.49
N PRO A 30 -9.28 16.86 7.23
CA PRO A 30 -8.38 16.85 6.11
C PRO A 30 -7.32 15.75 6.29
N LEU A 31 -7.13 14.93 5.25
CA LEU A 31 -6.09 13.90 5.23
C LEU A 31 -4.76 14.52 4.76
N PRO A 32 -3.61 14.00 5.26
CA PRO A 32 -2.32 14.38 4.72
C PRO A 32 -2.26 14.14 3.20
N PRO A 33 -1.72 15.08 2.42
CA PRO A 33 -1.60 14.88 0.98
C PRO A 33 -0.64 13.71 0.67
N PRO A 34 -0.85 12.96 -0.42
CA PRO A 34 -0.02 11.81 -0.77
C PRO A 34 1.49 12.12 -0.83
N GLU A 35 1.87 13.34 -1.23
CA GLU A 35 3.27 13.76 -1.29
C GLU A 35 3.98 13.71 0.07
N HIS A 36 3.27 13.91 1.19
CA HIS A 36 3.86 13.79 2.51
C HIS A 36 4.30 12.34 2.75
N LEU A 37 3.42 11.37 2.51
CA LEU A 37 3.74 9.95 2.69
C LEU A 37 4.88 9.49 1.79
N ILE A 38 4.91 9.93 0.53
CA ILE A 38 5.99 9.60 -0.41
C ILE A 38 7.34 10.14 0.08
N ARG A 39 7.36 11.35 0.65
CA ARG A 39 8.59 11.94 1.23
C ARG A 39 9.01 11.25 2.52
N PHE A 40 8.07 10.81 3.35
CA PHE A 40 8.36 10.08 4.60
C PHE A 40 8.84 8.64 4.35
N PHE A 41 8.34 7.99 3.29
CA PHE A 41 8.67 6.60 2.94
C PHE A 41 9.21 6.49 1.49
N PRO A 42 10.36 7.12 1.17
CA PRO A 42 10.89 7.10 -0.19
C PRO A 42 11.43 5.71 -0.55
N ILE A 43 11.11 5.24 -1.75
CA ILE A 43 11.64 3.97 -2.28
C ILE A 43 12.68 4.15 -3.39
N GLN A 44 12.90 5.37 -3.86
CA GLN A 44 13.84 5.64 -4.96
C GLN A 44 15.26 5.19 -4.60
N GLY A 45 15.87 4.38 -5.47
CA GLY A 45 17.20 3.79 -5.28
C GLY A 45 17.26 2.65 -4.25
N THR A 46 16.13 2.22 -3.69
CA THR A 46 16.08 1.14 -2.71
C THR A 46 15.85 -0.23 -3.37
N ALA A 47 16.16 -1.31 -2.64
CA ALA A 47 15.81 -2.66 -3.07
C ALA A 47 14.30 -2.85 -3.30
N VAL A 48 13.44 -2.06 -2.64
CA VAL A 48 11.99 -2.11 -2.81
C VAL A 48 11.58 -1.65 -4.21
N GLU A 49 12.18 -0.56 -4.73
CA GLU A 49 11.92 -0.09 -6.09
C GLU A 49 12.29 -1.15 -7.14
N ALA A 50 13.47 -1.77 -6.98
CA ALA A 50 13.91 -2.85 -7.86
C ALA A 50 12.97 -4.05 -7.78
N GLN A 51 12.59 -4.48 -6.58
CA GLN A 51 11.68 -5.60 -6.35
C GLN A 51 10.30 -5.36 -6.96
N VAL A 52 9.71 -4.17 -6.79
CA VAL A 52 8.41 -3.81 -7.35
C VAL A 52 8.47 -3.79 -8.88
N THR A 53 9.52 -3.20 -9.45
CA THR A 53 9.72 -3.12 -10.90
C THR A 53 9.83 -4.52 -11.51
N GLU A 54 10.67 -5.36 -10.91
CA GLU A 54 10.92 -6.72 -11.38
C GLU A 54 9.69 -7.61 -11.23
N THR A 55 9.01 -7.58 -10.07
CA THR A 55 7.77 -8.34 -9.85
C THR A 55 6.70 -7.94 -10.87
N ARG A 56 6.51 -6.64 -11.14
CA ARG A 56 5.58 -6.17 -12.17
C ARG A 56 5.95 -6.67 -13.57
N ARG A 57 7.24 -6.75 -13.88
CA ARG A 57 7.72 -7.32 -15.15
C ARG A 57 7.37 -8.80 -15.24
N GLN A 58 7.65 -9.60 -14.20
CA GLN A 58 7.34 -11.03 -14.17
C GLN A 58 5.84 -11.31 -14.31
N VAL A 59 5.01 -10.58 -13.55
CA VAL A 59 3.54 -10.66 -13.66
C VAL A 59 3.07 -10.36 -15.09
N ARG A 60 3.61 -9.32 -15.74
CA ARG A 60 3.27 -9.02 -17.15
C ARG A 60 3.63 -10.17 -18.10
N GLN A 61 4.76 -10.85 -17.89
CA GLN A 61 5.14 -11.99 -18.74
C GLN A 61 4.13 -13.13 -18.59
N ILE A 62 3.70 -13.44 -17.37
CA ILE A 62 2.68 -14.47 -17.10
C ILE A 62 1.35 -14.08 -17.76
N LEU A 63 0.85 -12.86 -17.53
CA LEU A 63 -0.42 -12.39 -18.11
C LEU A 63 -0.41 -12.33 -19.64
N GLN A 64 0.77 -12.18 -20.26
CA GLN A 64 0.94 -12.20 -21.72
C GLN A 64 1.21 -13.60 -22.28
N GLY A 65 1.22 -14.65 -21.45
CA GLY A 65 1.55 -16.02 -21.86
C GLY A 65 3.01 -16.22 -22.29
N ARG A 66 3.91 -15.30 -21.93
CA ARG A 66 5.36 -15.38 -22.20
C ARG A 66 6.13 -16.10 -21.09
N SER A 67 5.46 -16.38 -19.99
CA SER A 67 5.90 -17.30 -18.93
C SER A 67 4.73 -18.22 -18.60
N ASP A 68 5.03 -19.49 -18.43
CA ASP A 68 4.12 -20.57 -18.06
C ASP A 68 3.94 -20.73 -16.55
N ARG A 69 4.65 -19.93 -15.74
CA ARG A 69 4.51 -19.91 -14.29
C ARG A 69 3.12 -19.49 -13.86
N LEU A 70 2.61 -20.10 -12.79
CA LEU A 70 1.34 -19.73 -12.20
C LEU A 70 1.52 -18.52 -11.25
N LEU A 71 0.79 -17.44 -11.53
CA LEU A 71 0.67 -16.32 -10.60
C LEU A 71 -0.27 -16.69 -9.45
N VAL A 72 0.21 -16.60 -8.20
CA VAL A 72 -0.57 -16.89 -7.00
C VAL A 72 -0.54 -15.69 -6.06
N VAL A 73 -1.72 -15.10 -5.84
CA VAL A 73 -1.90 -14.03 -4.85
C VAL A 73 -2.47 -14.65 -3.58
N MET A 74 -1.70 -14.67 -2.50
CA MET A 74 -2.09 -15.33 -1.25
C MET A 74 -1.62 -14.58 0.00
N GLY A 75 -2.39 -14.70 1.08
CA GLY A 75 -2.12 -14.04 2.34
C GLY A 75 -3.35 -13.98 3.24
N PRO A 76 -3.24 -13.32 4.40
CA PRO A 76 -4.38 -13.03 5.27
C PRO A 76 -5.51 -12.32 4.52
N CYS A 77 -6.76 -12.48 4.99
CA CYS A 77 -7.91 -11.80 4.39
C CYS A 77 -7.72 -10.27 4.45
N SER A 78 -7.37 -9.76 5.63
CA SER A 78 -6.96 -8.38 5.88
C SER A 78 -5.86 -8.35 6.95
N ILE A 79 -5.03 -7.31 6.94
CA ILE A 79 -3.95 -7.09 7.90
C ILE A 79 -4.44 -6.14 8.97
N HIS A 80 -4.49 -6.64 10.20
CA HIS A 80 -4.75 -5.86 11.41
C HIS A 80 -3.57 -5.91 12.40
N ASP A 81 -2.64 -6.85 12.21
CA ASP A 81 -1.40 -6.98 13.00
C ASP A 81 -0.17 -6.95 12.06
N PRO A 82 0.62 -5.87 12.09
CA PRO A 82 1.84 -5.75 11.29
C PRO A 82 2.92 -6.80 11.63
N GLN A 83 3.03 -7.24 12.88
CA GLN A 83 4.05 -8.21 13.28
C GLN A 83 3.72 -9.60 12.73
N ALA A 84 2.47 -10.03 12.85
CA ALA A 84 1.99 -11.25 12.22
C ALA A 84 2.11 -11.21 10.69
N ALA A 85 1.85 -10.05 10.08
CA ALA A 85 2.02 -9.86 8.64
C ALA A 85 3.48 -10.04 8.20
N LEU A 86 4.45 -9.50 8.95
CA LEU A 86 5.87 -9.69 8.68
C LEU A 86 6.32 -11.14 8.85
N ALA A 87 5.89 -11.81 9.92
CA ALA A 87 6.18 -13.24 10.14
C ALA A 87 5.61 -14.11 9.01
N TYR A 88 4.44 -13.76 8.48
CA TYR A 88 3.88 -14.40 7.29
C TYR A 88 4.71 -14.12 6.04
N ALA A 89 5.13 -12.87 5.83
CA ALA A 89 5.95 -12.45 4.70
C ALA A 89 7.28 -13.20 4.64
N GLU A 90 7.95 -13.39 5.78
CA GLU A 90 9.21 -14.15 5.88
C GLU A 90 9.03 -15.61 5.43
N ARG A 91 7.96 -16.27 5.89
CA ARG A 91 7.61 -17.64 5.47
C ARG A 91 7.29 -17.71 3.98
N LEU A 92 6.49 -16.75 3.48
CA LEU A 92 6.13 -16.71 2.07
C LEU A 92 7.34 -16.43 1.18
N ALA A 93 8.29 -15.62 1.62
CA ALA A 93 9.52 -15.35 0.88
C ALA A 93 10.36 -16.62 0.67
N ALA A 94 10.46 -17.47 1.70
CA ALA A 94 11.14 -18.77 1.59
C ALA A 94 10.45 -19.70 0.58
N GLU A 95 9.11 -19.80 0.62
CA GLU A 95 8.36 -20.60 -0.36
C GLU A 95 8.42 -19.99 -1.77
N ARG A 96 8.44 -18.67 -1.92
CA ARG A 96 8.60 -18.00 -3.22
C ARG A 96 9.93 -18.36 -3.87
N GLN A 97 11.00 -18.43 -3.09
CA GLN A 97 12.30 -18.86 -3.58
C GLN A 97 12.29 -20.35 -3.98
N LYS A 98 11.72 -21.20 -3.13
CA LYS A 98 11.65 -22.65 -3.35
C LYS A 98 10.87 -23.03 -4.60
N TYR A 99 9.77 -22.33 -4.89
CA TYR A 99 8.91 -22.58 -6.05
C TYR A 99 9.13 -21.61 -7.21
N ALA A 100 10.22 -20.86 -7.24
CA ALA A 100 10.46 -19.78 -8.22
C ALA A 100 10.43 -20.24 -9.69
N GLY A 101 10.68 -21.53 -9.96
CA GLY A 101 10.60 -22.09 -11.31
C GLY A 101 9.17 -22.28 -11.84
N GLU A 102 8.20 -22.46 -10.94
CA GLU A 102 6.82 -22.86 -11.30
C GLU A 102 5.79 -21.81 -10.89
N LEU A 103 6.01 -21.11 -9.78
CA LEU A 103 5.04 -20.20 -9.17
C LEU A 103 5.62 -18.80 -9.01
N GLU A 104 4.83 -17.78 -9.35
CA GLU A 104 5.07 -16.40 -8.92
C GLU A 104 4.16 -16.08 -7.73
N LEU A 105 4.71 -16.21 -6.52
CA LEU A 105 3.99 -15.93 -5.28
C LEU A 105 4.00 -14.44 -4.97
N LEU A 106 2.81 -13.88 -4.76
CA LEU A 106 2.57 -12.49 -4.39
C LEU A 106 1.78 -12.43 -3.08
N MET A 107 2.35 -11.75 -2.08
CA MET A 107 1.68 -11.55 -0.80
C MET A 107 0.44 -10.67 -0.98
N ARG A 108 -0.71 -11.13 -0.47
CA ARG A 108 -1.91 -10.32 -0.31
C ARG A 108 -1.73 -9.39 0.91
N VAL A 109 -1.75 -8.09 0.66
CA VAL A 109 -1.61 -7.02 1.68
C VAL A 109 -2.83 -6.10 1.61
N TYR A 110 -3.94 -6.53 2.21
CA TYR A 110 -5.20 -5.78 2.22
C TYR A 110 -5.40 -5.16 3.60
N PHE A 111 -5.84 -3.91 3.67
CA PHE A 111 -6.09 -3.21 4.92
C PHE A 111 -7.56 -3.32 5.38
N GLU A 112 -8.45 -3.76 4.48
CA GLU A 112 -9.89 -3.96 4.68
C GLU A 112 -10.40 -5.13 3.82
#